data_AF-A0A966HWG9-F1
#
_entry.id   AF-A0A966HWG9-F1
#
_cell.length_a   1.000
_cell.length_b   1.000
_cell.length_c   1.000
_cell.angle_alpha   90.00
_cell.angle_beta   90.00
_cell.angle_gamma   90.00
#
_symmetry.space_group_name_H-M   'P 1'
#
loop_
_entity.id
_entity.type
_entity.pdbx_description
1 polymer ?
#
loop_
_entity_poly.entity_id
_entity_poly.type
_entity_poly.pdbx_seq_one_letter_code
_entity_poly.pdbx_strand_id
1 'polypeptide(L)'
;MIPAKSSNYDLPDSYDHIEQTLITADQILSDAVENAKTLFHSPTVSSIEDSKIVSRVMVLREFNLKERFMRFHTDYRAPKIKQYKKNNTATVLGYDPILKVQIKFQGRIESHYHNSITRNAWDGSTT
;
A
#
# COMPACT_ATOMS: atom_id res chain seq x y z
N MET A 1 -3.59 21.72 -2.47
CA MET A 1 -2.67 21.92 -3.62
C MET A 1 -2.45 20.56 -4.25
N ILE A 2 -2.85 20.36 -5.51
CA ILE A 2 -2.56 19.11 -6.23
C ILE A 2 -1.06 19.18 -6.59
N PRO A 3 -0.24 18.15 -6.31
CA PRO A 3 1.15 18.14 -6.72
C PRO A 3 1.31 18.43 -8.22
N ALA A 4 2.41 19.05 -8.64
CA ALA A 4 2.72 19.11 -10.07
C ALA A 4 3.08 17.69 -10.57
N LYS A 5 2.86 17.40 -11.85
CA LYS A 5 3.21 16.13 -12.49
C LYS A 5 4.70 15.86 -12.30
N SER A 6 5.08 14.97 -11.38
CA SER A 6 6.44 14.44 -11.32
C SER A 6 6.63 13.47 -12.47
N SER A 7 7.62 13.75 -13.31
CA SER A 7 7.90 13.15 -14.61
C SER A 7 8.44 11.71 -14.59
N ASN A 8 8.08 10.87 -13.62
CA ASN A 8 8.88 9.65 -13.35
C ASN A 8 8.26 8.32 -13.80
N TYR A 9 7.03 8.29 -14.32
CA TYR A 9 6.40 7.04 -14.76
C TYR A 9 6.13 7.06 -16.27
N ASP A 10 6.50 5.98 -16.95
CA ASP A 10 6.18 5.77 -18.36
C ASP A 10 4.76 5.20 -18.47
N LEU A 11 3.78 6.10 -18.33
CA LEU A 11 2.37 5.73 -18.40
C LEU A 11 1.98 5.46 -19.85
N PRO A 12 1.32 4.34 -20.16
CA PRO A 12 0.85 4.09 -21.50
C PRO A 12 -0.30 5.02 -21.88
N ASP A 13 -0.45 5.29 -23.17
CA ASP A 13 -1.60 6.04 -23.71
C ASP A 13 -2.93 5.31 -23.44
N SER A 14 -2.91 3.98 -23.36
CA SER A 14 -4.04 3.13 -22.98
C SER A 14 -3.62 1.89 -22.17
N TYR A 15 -4.51 1.40 -21.32
CA TYR A 15 -4.28 0.22 -20.45
C TYR A 15 -4.87 -1.07 -21.04
N ASP A 16 -4.66 -1.29 -22.34
CA ASP A 16 -5.26 -2.43 -23.07
C ASP A 16 -4.48 -3.74 -22.89
N HIS A 17 -3.27 -3.65 -22.33
CA HIS A 17 -2.38 -4.78 -22.09
C HIS A 17 -2.12 -4.98 -20.60
N ILE A 18 -2.35 -6.20 -20.12
CA ILE A 18 -2.15 -6.56 -18.72
C ILE A 18 -0.70 -6.37 -18.27
N GLU A 19 0.26 -6.69 -19.13
CA GLU A 19 1.69 -6.54 -18.81
C GLU A 19 2.04 -5.07 -18.54
N GLN A 20 1.62 -4.16 -19.43
CA GLN A 20 1.85 -2.73 -19.27
C GLN A 20 1.14 -2.17 -18.03
N THR A 21 -0.05 -2.68 -17.72
CA THR A 21 -0.79 -2.31 -16.50
C THR A 21 -0.02 -2.73 -15.24
N LEU A 22 0.55 -3.94 -15.23
CA LEU A 22 1.35 -4.43 -14.10
C LEU A 22 2.66 -3.65 -13.97
N ILE A 23 3.36 -3.36 -15.07
CA ILE A 23 4.59 -2.55 -15.09
C ILE A 23 4.29 -1.16 -14.52
N THR A 24 3.20 -0.53 -14.93
CA THR A 24 2.79 0.78 -14.43
C THR A 24 2.51 0.75 -12.92
N ALA A 25 1.79 -0.26 -12.44
CA ALA A 25 1.52 -0.42 -11.02
C ALA A 25 2.80 -0.65 -10.22
N ASP A 26 3.75 -1.42 -10.76
CA ASP A 26 5.07 -1.68 -10.16
C ASP A 26 5.88 -0.40 -10.00
N GLN A 27 5.98 0.40 -11.06
CA GLN A 27 6.68 1.69 -11.05
C GLN A 27 6.08 2.66 -10.03
N ILE A 28 4.76 2.83 -10.04
CA ILE A 28 4.04 3.74 -9.13
C ILE A 28 4.24 3.33 -7.67
N LEU A 29 4.04 2.05 -7.36
CA LEU A 29 4.07 1.58 -5.97
C LEU A 29 5.48 1.43 -5.42
N SER A 30 6.46 1.11 -6.27
CA SER A 30 7.87 1.07 -5.86
C SER A 30 8.39 2.47 -5.54
N ASP A 31 8.09 3.49 -6.37
CA ASP A 31 8.45 4.87 -6.05
C ASP A 31 7.72 5.37 -4.80
N ALA A 32 6.46 4.97 -4.61
CA ALA A 32 5.68 5.35 -3.45
C ALA A 32 6.25 4.87 -2.11
N VAL A 33 7.09 3.82 -2.07
CA VAL A 33 7.77 3.40 -0.84
C VAL A 33 8.73 4.47 -0.34
N GLU A 34 9.53 5.05 -1.23
CA GLU A 34 10.60 6.00 -0.91
C GLU A 34 10.16 7.47 -1.01
N ASN A 35 9.15 7.76 -1.83
CA ASN A 35 8.73 9.12 -2.14
C ASN A 35 7.45 9.50 -1.41
N ALA A 36 7.61 10.11 -0.23
CA ALA A 36 6.51 10.58 0.62
C ALA A 36 5.62 11.67 -0.01
N LYS A 37 6.00 12.24 -1.16
CA LYS A 37 5.19 13.25 -1.88
C LYS A 37 4.16 12.60 -2.79
N THR A 38 4.28 11.30 -3.10
CA THR A 38 3.30 10.58 -3.90
C THR A 38 2.03 10.34 -3.08
N LEU A 39 0.87 10.35 -3.74
CA LEU A 39 -0.39 10.01 -3.07
C LEU A 39 -0.49 8.51 -2.74
N PHE A 40 0.26 7.68 -3.46
CA PHE A 40 0.37 6.24 -3.21
C PHE A 40 1.29 5.89 -2.03
N HIS A 41 2.04 6.84 -1.46
CA HIS A 41 2.79 6.61 -0.21
C HIS A 41 1.87 6.34 0.98
N SER A 42 0.66 6.88 0.93
CA SER A 42 -0.33 6.78 2.00
C SER A 42 -1.68 6.31 1.46
N PRO A 43 -1.80 5.06 0.97
CA PRO A 43 -3.06 4.55 0.44
C PRO A 43 -4.08 4.33 1.57
N THR A 44 -5.34 4.17 1.16
CA THR A 44 -6.40 3.76 2.07
C THR A 44 -6.42 2.24 2.20
N VAL A 45 -6.32 1.75 3.43
CA VAL A 45 -6.47 0.35 3.80
C VAL A 45 -7.83 0.17 4.49
N SER A 46 -8.64 -0.73 3.94
CA SER A 46 -9.96 -1.05 4.48
C SER A 46 -10.00 -2.49 4.98
N SER A 47 -10.69 -2.71 6.10
CA SER A 47 -10.91 -4.03 6.69
C SER A 47 -12.30 -4.15 7.28
N ILE A 48 -12.63 -5.31 7.84
CA ILE A 48 -13.92 -5.57 8.49
C ILE A 48 -13.76 -5.55 10.02
N GLU A 49 -14.62 -4.80 10.70
CA GLU A 49 -14.79 -4.78 12.15
C GLU A 49 -16.27 -4.95 12.48
N ASP A 50 -16.63 -6.01 13.20
CA ASP A 50 -18.01 -6.30 13.64
C ASP A 50 -19.06 -6.11 12.51
N SER A 51 -18.78 -6.72 11.36
CA SER A 51 -19.59 -6.66 10.12
C SER A 51 -19.71 -5.27 9.47
N LYS A 52 -18.88 -4.31 9.87
CA LYS A 52 -18.75 -2.98 9.25
C LYS A 52 -17.42 -2.84 8.53
N ILE A 53 -17.41 -2.06 7.46
CA ILE A 53 -16.18 -1.69 6.75
C ILE A 53 -15.53 -0.52 7.49
N VAL A 54 -14.24 -0.64 7.79
CA VAL A 54 -13.45 0.40 8.43
C VAL A 54 -12.23 0.71 7.57
N SER A 55 -12.11 1.96 7.15
CA SER A 55 -11.04 2.47 6.30
C SER A 55 -10.09 3.35 7.09
N ARG A 56 -8.80 3.31 6.75
CA ARG A 56 -7.77 4.19 7.33
C ARG A 56 -6.66 4.43 6.33
N VAL A 57 -5.98 5.57 6.44
CA VAL A 57 -4.74 5.81 5.72
C VAL A 57 -3.60 5.11 6.45
N MET A 58 -2.73 4.42 5.71
CA MET A 58 -1.52 3.77 6.26
C MET A 58 -0.33 4.06 5.36
N VAL A 59 0.85 4.26 5.95
CA VAL A 59 2.08 4.52 5.17
C VAL A 59 2.62 3.23 4.59
N LEU A 60 2.78 3.19 3.27
CA LEU A 60 3.42 2.09 2.54
C LEU A 60 4.93 2.09 2.86
N ARG A 61 5.43 0.97 3.35
CA ARG A 61 6.83 0.81 3.78
C ARG A 61 7.62 -0.20 2.95
N GLU A 62 6.92 -1.01 2.16
CA GLU A 62 7.52 -1.94 1.22
C GLU A 62 6.46 -2.38 0.23
N PHE A 63 6.90 -2.63 -0.99
CA PHE A 63 6.09 -3.20 -2.05
C PHE A 63 6.95 -4.21 -2.82
N ASN A 64 6.39 -5.38 -3.12
CA ASN A 64 7.03 -6.36 -3.97
C ASN A 64 5.97 -7.02 -4.86
N LEU A 65 6.03 -6.74 -6.16
CA LEU A 65 5.07 -7.28 -7.13
C LEU A 65 5.24 -8.80 -7.32
N LYS A 66 6.48 -9.29 -7.34
CA LYS A 66 6.80 -10.71 -7.59
C LYS A 66 6.30 -11.61 -6.46
N GLU A 67 6.62 -11.23 -5.22
CA GLU A 67 6.20 -11.92 -4.00
C GLU A 67 4.78 -11.52 -3.55
N ARG A 68 4.17 -10.54 -4.23
CA ARG A 68 2.79 -10.07 -4.07
C ARG A 68 2.45 -9.62 -2.65
N PHE A 69 3.32 -8.80 -2.06
CA PHE A 69 3.04 -8.23 -0.73
C PHE A 69 3.26 -6.72 -0.67
N MET A 70 2.60 -6.12 0.30
CA MET A 70 2.79 -4.74 0.72
C MET A 70 3.02 -4.75 2.23
N ARG A 71 3.97 -3.96 2.74
CA ARG A 71 4.20 -3.81 4.18
C ARG A 71 3.77 -2.43 4.64
N PHE A 72 3.09 -2.39 5.76
CA PHE A 72 2.73 -1.18 6.47
C PHE A 72 3.23 -1.27 7.91
N HIS A 73 3.54 -0.14 8.53
CA HIS A 73 3.82 -0.08 9.97
C HIS A 73 2.57 0.35 10.75
N THR A 74 2.38 -0.25 11.92
CA THR A 74 1.34 0.14 12.87
C THR A 74 1.77 -0.23 14.28
N ASP A 75 1.24 0.50 15.28
CA ASP A 75 1.34 0.10 16.68
C ASP A 75 0.61 -1.24 16.89
N TYR A 76 1.29 -2.22 17.50
CA TYR A 76 0.75 -3.55 17.80
C TYR A 76 -0.43 -3.53 18.79
N ARG A 77 -0.48 -2.51 19.65
CA ARG A 77 -1.53 -2.34 20.66
C ARG A 77 -2.82 -1.77 20.07
N ALA A 78 -2.78 -1.30 18.81
CA ALA A 78 -3.93 -0.69 18.17
C ALA A 78 -5.10 -1.70 18.04
N PRO A 79 -6.36 -1.26 18.18
CA PRO A 79 -7.54 -2.13 18.06
C PRO A 79 -7.57 -2.94 16.75
N LYS A 80 -7.06 -2.35 15.66
CA LYS A 80 -6.98 -3.00 14.34
C LYS A 80 -6.23 -4.33 14.33
N ILE A 81 -5.25 -4.53 15.22
CA ILE A 81 -4.54 -5.81 15.31
C ILE A 81 -5.47 -6.93 15.79
N LYS A 82 -6.35 -6.66 16.75
CA LYS A 82 -7.37 -7.62 17.18
C LYS A 82 -8.40 -7.86 16.07
N GLN A 83 -8.74 -6.83 15.30
CA GLN A 83 -9.65 -6.94 14.14
C GLN A 83 -9.07 -7.88 13.09
N TYR A 84 -7.81 -7.68 12.69
CA TYR A 84 -7.13 -8.53 11.69
C TYR A 84 -7.02 -10.00 12.12
N LYS A 85 -6.86 -10.28 13.42
CA LYS A 85 -6.87 -11.65 13.95
C LYS A 85 -8.24 -12.33 13.82
N LYS A 86 -9.34 -11.57 13.88
CA LYS A 86 -10.71 -12.10 13.70
C LYS A 86 -11.06 -12.25 12.23
N ASN A 87 -10.76 -11.23 11.43
CA ASN A 87 -10.97 -11.20 9.99
C ASN A 87 -9.81 -10.45 9.33
N ASN A 88 -8.99 -11.19 8.60
CA ASN A 88 -7.82 -10.62 7.94
C ASN A 88 -8.08 -10.17 6.50
N THR A 89 -9.31 -10.27 5.98
CA THR A 89 -9.62 -9.73 4.66
C THR A 89 -9.47 -8.21 4.67
N ALA A 90 -8.76 -7.71 3.66
CA ALA A 90 -8.53 -6.29 3.50
C ALA A 90 -8.51 -5.89 2.03
N THR A 91 -8.74 -4.60 1.79
CA THR A 91 -8.49 -3.96 0.51
C THR A 91 -7.55 -2.78 0.69
N VAL A 92 -6.78 -2.49 -0.34
CA VAL A 92 -5.94 -1.29 -0.43
C VAL A 92 -6.38 -0.51 -1.66
N LEU A 93 -6.61 0.78 -1.51
CA LEU A 93 -7.02 1.68 -2.57
C LEU A 93 -6.13 2.92 -2.58
N GLY A 94 -5.55 3.22 -3.74
CA GLY A 94 -4.88 4.49 -4.01
C GLY A 94 -5.41 5.11 -5.29
N TYR A 95 -5.48 6.44 -5.32
CA TYR A 95 -5.86 7.20 -6.50
C TYR A 95 -4.97 8.43 -6.61
N ASP A 96 -4.42 8.64 -7.81
CA ASP A 96 -3.70 9.86 -8.15
C ASP A 96 -4.45 10.60 -9.27
N PRO A 97 -4.98 11.81 -9.02
CA PRO A 97 -5.72 12.58 -10.01
C PRO A 97 -4.86 13.19 -11.11
N ILE A 98 -3.54 13.35 -10.88
CA ILE A 98 -2.60 13.87 -11.87
C ILE A 98 -2.27 12.77 -12.88
N LEU A 99 -2.00 11.56 -12.38
CA LEU A 99 -1.76 10.38 -13.21
C LEU A 99 -3.06 9.84 -13.81
N LYS A 100 -4.21 10.17 -13.21
CA LYS A 100 -5.53 9.59 -13.49
C LYS A 100 -5.56 8.06 -13.30
N VAL A 101 -4.76 7.56 -12.37
CA VAL A 101 -4.62 6.12 -12.10
C VAL A 101 -5.24 5.79 -10.74
N GLN A 102 -6.09 4.76 -10.72
CA GLN A 102 -6.58 4.13 -9.50
C GLN A 102 -6.07 2.69 -9.42
N ILE A 103 -5.44 2.34 -8.30
CA ILE A 103 -4.98 0.97 -8.05
C ILE A 103 -5.74 0.41 -6.86
N LYS A 104 -6.35 -0.76 -7.05
CA LYS A 104 -7.11 -1.48 -6.01
C LYS A 104 -6.54 -2.88 -5.82
N PHE A 105 -6.17 -3.20 -4.59
CA PHE A 105 -5.78 -4.54 -4.17
C PHE A 105 -6.82 -5.14 -3.24
N GLN A 106 -6.96 -6.45 -3.30
CA GLN A 106 -7.72 -7.23 -2.33
C GLN A 106 -6.84 -8.39 -1.87
N GLY A 107 -6.79 -8.61 -0.57
CA GLY A 107 -5.90 -9.62 -0.01
C GLY A 107 -6.18 -9.91 1.46
N ARG A 108 -5.17 -10.47 2.12
CA ARG A 108 -5.18 -10.79 3.55
C ARG A 108 -4.08 -10.00 4.26
N ILE A 109 -4.36 -9.53 5.48
CA ILE A 109 -3.36 -8.88 6.34
C ILE A 109 -2.85 -9.87 7.37
N GLU A 110 -1.54 -9.96 7.49
CA GLU A 110 -0.88 -10.66 8.59
C GLU A 110 -0.18 -9.65 9.50
N SER A 111 -0.42 -9.76 10.81
CA SER A 111 0.27 -8.92 11.80
C SER A 111 1.54 -9.61 12.30
N HIS A 112 2.70 -9.00 12.05
CA HIS A 112 3.97 -9.44 12.63
C HIS A 112 4.31 -8.66 13.90
N TYR A 113 4.83 -9.36 14.91
CA TYR A 113 5.22 -8.79 16.21
C TYR A 113 6.31 -9.62 16.86
N HIS A 114 7.34 -8.97 17.43
CA HIS A 114 8.47 -9.62 18.11
C HIS A 114 9.06 -10.81 17.34
N ASN A 115 9.22 -10.67 16.03
CA ASN A 115 9.82 -11.68 15.17
C ASN A 115 10.91 -11.07 14.27
N SER A 116 11.57 -11.91 13.47
CA SER A 116 12.62 -11.48 12.54
C SER A 116 12.13 -10.44 11.54
N ILE A 117 10.89 -10.54 11.05
CA ILE A 117 10.29 -9.58 10.12
C ILE A 117 10.21 -8.20 10.78
N THR A 118 9.69 -8.11 12.00
CA THR A 118 9.62 -6.83 12.72
C THR A 118 11.00 -6.27 13.08
N ARG A 119 11.98 -7.13 13.35
CA ARG A 119 13.36 -6.72 13.65
C ARG A 119 14.02 -6.12 12.41
N ASN A 120 13.99 -6.84 11.29
CA ASN A 120 14.52 -6.36 10.01
C ASN A 120 13.84 -5.04 9.58
N ALA A 121 12.52 -4.93 9.76
CA ALA A 121 11.79 -3.71 9.45
C ALA A 121 12.17 -2.52 10.35
N TRP A 122 12.52 -2.77 11.61
CA TRP A 122 12.99 -1.76 12.55
C TRP A 122 14.42 -1.31 12.23
N ASP A 123 15.31 -2.26 11.98
CA ASP A 123 16.71 -1.99 11.65
C ASP A 123 16.84 -1.22 10.32
N GLY A 124 15.94 -1.48 9.36
CA GLY A 124 15.86 -0.75 8.09
C GLY A 124 15.07 0.56 8.16
N SER A 125 14.42 0.88 9.27
CA SER A 125 13.68 2.15 9.38
C SER A 125 14.62 3.30 9.71
N THR A 126 15.01 4.07 8.70
CA THR A 126 15.66 5.37 8.88
C THR A 126 14.61 6.46 9.12
N THR A 127 14.95 7.43 9.98
CA THR A 127 14.13 8.61 10.28
C THR A 127 14.06 9.59 9.13
#